data_AF-A0A529N895-F1
#
_entry.id   AF-A0A529N895-F1
#
_cell.length_a   1.000
_cell.length_b   1.000
_cell.length_c   1.000
_cell.angle_alpha   90.00
_cell.angle_beta   90.00
_cell.angle_gamma   90.00
#
_symmetry.space_group_name_H-M   'P 1'
#
loop_
_entity.id
_entity.type
_entity.pdbx_description
1 polymer ?
#
loop_
_entity_poly.entity_id
_entity_poly.type
_entity_poly.pdbx_seq_one_letter_code
_entity_poly.pdbx_strand_id
1 'polypeptide(L)'
;LEDNARTPSGVSYMLENRETMMQLFPELFQQIKVRPVENYPQLLRQSLAAVRPKGTKDAPTIAVLTPGSYNSAYFEHAFLADQMGVQLVEGQDLRVVDGHVAMRTTEGYKQIDVLYRRVDDSFLDPLTFRPDSALGVPGIMDVYRAGNIT
;
A
#
# COMPACT_ATOMS: atom_id res chain seq x y z
N LEU A 1 8.77 -3.99 -24.23
CA LEU A 1 7.96 -4.73 -23.24
C LEU A 1 8.92 -5.12 -22.14
N GLU A 2 8.63 -4.74 -20.89
CA GLU A 2 9.50 -4.86 -19.71
C GLU A 2 8.67 -5.34 -18.51
N ASP A 3 9.31 -6.01 -17.54
CA ASP A 3 8.68 -6.49 -16.31
C ASP A 3 8.81 -5.49 -15.16
N ASN A 4 7.69 -5.17 -14.51
CA ASN A 4 7.63 -4.21 -13.41
C ASN A 4 7.21 -4.90 -12.11
N ALA A 5 8.20 -5.35 -11.32
CA ALA A 5 7.98 -6.18 -10.12
C ALA A 5 8.41 -5.54 -8.79
N ARG A 6 8.80 -4.24 -8.79
CA ARG A 6 9.20 -3.53 -7.56
C ARG A 6 8.01 -2.81 -6.93
N THR A 7 7.63 -1.69 -7.53
CA THR A 7 6.55 -0.81 -7.06
C THR A 7 5.72 -0.34 -8.26
N PRO A 8 5.06 -1.27 -9.00
CA PRO A 8 4.35 -0.94 -10.22
C PRO A 8 3.26 0.11 -9.99
N SER A 9 3.12 1.00 -10.97
CA SER A 9 2.13 2.09 -10.99
C SER A 9 1.30 2.06 -12.28
N GLY A 10 0.29 2.92 -12.38
CA GLY A 10 -0.58 3.09 -13.54
C GLY A 10 -2.06 2.74 -13.29
N VAL A 11 -2.37 2.15 -12.14
CA VAL A 11 -3.73 1.66 -11.84
C VAL A 11 -4.72 2.82 -11.66
N SER A 12 -4.30 3.92 -11.04
CA SER A 12 -5.16 5.09 -10.89
C SER A 12 -5.60 5.61 -12.26
N TYR A 13 -4.67 5.75 -13.21
CA TYR A 13 -5.00 6.16 -14.58
C TYR A 13 -5.97 5.20 -15.27
N MET A 14 -5.83 3.88 -15.07
CA MET A 14 -6.77 2.91 -15.64
C MET A 14 -8.20 3.14 -15.11
N LEU A 15 -8.34 3.38 -13.80
CA LEU A 15 -9.63 3.60 -13.16
C LEU A 15 -10.25 4.94 -13.56
N GLU A 16 -9.46 6.02 -13.49
CA GLU A 16 -9.87 7.37 -13.90
C GLU A 16 -10.28 7.44 -15.38
N ASN A 17 -9.52 6.78 -16.26
CA ASN A 17 -9.87 6.70 -17.67
C ASN A 17 -11.19 5.96 -17.89
N ARG A 18 -11.45 4.89 -17.12
CA ARG A 18 -12.73 4.17 -17.20
C ARG A 18 -13.89 5.06 -16.76
N GLU A 19 -13.75 5.72 -15.62
CA GLU A 19 -14.78 6.60 -15.08
C GLU A 19 -15.08 7.75 -16.04
N THR A 20 -14.04 8.44 -16.51
CA THR A 20 -14.16 9.55 -17.48
C THR A 20 -14.87 9.11 -18.75
N MET A 21 -14.53 7.94 -19.30
CA MET A 21 -15.18 7.43 -20.51
C MET A 21 -16.65 7.08 -20.29
N MET A 22 -17.01 6.53 -19.13
CA MET A 22 -18.39 6.24 -18.79
C MET A 22 -19.23 7.52 -18.62
N GLN A 23 -18.63 8.60 -18.12
CA GLN A 23 -19.28 9.90 -18.00
C GLN A 23 -19.45 10.59 -19.35
N LEU A 24 -18.42 10.57 -20.21
CA LEU A 24 -18.44 11.25 -21.51
C LEU A 24 -19.24 10.51 -22.59
N PHE A 25 -19.23 9.18 -22.56
CA PHE A 25 -19.84 8.34 -23.62
C PHE A 25 -20.69 7.19 -23.05
N PRO A 26 -21.69 7.45 -22.19
CA PRO A 26 -22.48 6.40 -21.54
C PRO A 26 -23.18 5.46 -22.53
N GLU A 27 -23.64 5.99 -23.67
CA GLU A 27 -24.26 5.26 -24.78
C GLU A 27 -23.38 4.10 -25.29
N LEU A 28 -22.06 4.31 -25.37
CA LEU A 28 -21.10 3.33 -25.85
C LEU A 28 -21.05 2.11 -24.93
N PHE A 29 -21.14 2.32 -23.62
CA PHE A 29 -21.13 1.26 -22.61
C PHE A 29 -22.46 0.51 -22.51
N GLN A 30 -23.56 1.09 -23.02
CA GLN A 30 -24.83 0.37 -23.17
C GLN A 30 -24.80 -0.57 -24.37
N GLN A 31 -24.15 -0.15 -25.47
CA GLN A 31 -24.03 -0.94 -26.70
C GLN A 31 -22.96 -2.03 -26.60
N ILE A 32 -21.86 -1.76 -25.89
CA ILE A 32 -20.73 -2.66 -25.75
C ILE A 32 -20.61 -3.13 -24.30
N LYS A 33 -20.62 -4.45 -24.09
CA LYS A 33 -20.42 -5.07 -22.77
C LYS A 33 -18.95 -5.05 -22.35
N VAL A 34 -18.45 -3.87 -22.00
CA VAL A 34 -17.09 -3.67 -21.47
C VAL A 34 -16.98 -4.28 -20.08
N ARG A 35 -15.91 -5.04 -19.80
CA ARG A 35 -15.69 -5.63 -18.47
C ARG A 35 -15.35 -4.56 -17.43
N PRO A 36 -15.93 -4.62 -16.22
CA PRO A 36 -15.62 -3.68 -15.14
C PRO A 36 -14.17 -3.82 -14.67
N VAL A 37 -13.61 -2.72 -14.16
CA VAL A 37 -12.25 -2.67 -13.57
C VAL A 37 -12.25 -2.01 -12.19
N GLU A 38 -13.36 -1.38 -11.80
CA GLU A 38 -13.55 -0.62 -10.57
C GLU A 38 -13.34 -1.43 -9.28
N ASN A 39 -13.45 -2.76 -9.35
CA ASN A 39 -13.22 -3.65 -8.21
C ASN A 39 -11.73 -3.95 -7.92
N TYR A 40 -10.80 -3.39 -8.71
CA TYR A 40 -9.37 -3.62 -8.54
C TYR A 40 -8.87 -3.34 -7.11
N PRO A 41 -9.17 -2.18 -6.47
CA PRO A 41 -8.67 -1.89 -5.12
C PRO A 41 -9.12 -2.93 -4.09
N GLN A 42 -10.37 -3.40 -4.18
CA GLN A 42 -10.89 -4.42 -3.26
C GLN A 42 -10.21 -5.78 -3.49
N LEU A 43 -9.95 -6.16 -4.74
CA LEU A 43 -9.19 -7.37 -5.05
C LEU A 43 -7.74 -7.28 -4.56
N LEU A 44 -7.11 -6.10 -4.68
CA LEU A 44 -5.77 -5.87 -4.13
C LEU A 44 -5.79 -5.99 -2.59
N ARG A 45 -6.75 -5.36 -1.92
CA ARG A 45 -6.91 -5.49 -0.45
C ARG A 45 -7.08 -6.95 -0.03
N GLN A 46 -7.91 -7.72 -0.74
CA GLN A 46 -8.11 -9.14 -0.45
C GLN A 46 -6.81 -9.94 -0.64
N SER A 47 -6.06 -9.64 -1.69
CA SER A 47 -4.76 -10.28 -1.95
C SER A 47 -3.74 -9.97 -0.86
N LEU A 48 -3.66 -8.70 -0.43
CA LEU A 48 -2.83 -8.27 0.71
C LEU A 48 -3.26 -8.95 2.01
N ALA A 49 -4.57 -9.04 2.28
CA ALA A 49 -5.08 -9.72 3.47
C ALA A 49 -4.75 -11.23 3.48
N ALA A 50 -4.72 -11.86 2.31
CA ALA A 50 -4.44 -13.29 2.16
C ALA A 50 -2.98 -13.65 2.51
N VAL A 51 -2.05 -12.69 2.42
CA VAL A 51 -0.64 -12.90 2.74
C VAL A 51 -0.27 -12.49 4.18
N ARG A 52 -1.27 -12.26 5.05
CA ARG A 52 -1.02 -11.90 6.46
C ARG A 52 -0.10 -12.91 7.18
N PRO A 53 0.68 -12.47 8.18
CA PRO A 53 1.42 -13.36 9.07
C PRO A 53 0.56 -14.49 9.65
N LYS A 54 1.15 -15.69 9.81
CA LYS A 54 0.44 -16.88 10.30
C LYS A 54 -0.16 -16.71 11.71
N GLY A 55 0.39 -15.80 12.51
CA GLY A 55 -0.06 -15.51 13.87
C GLY A 55 -1.25 -14.55 13.97
N THR A 56 -1.68 -13.92 12.87
CA THR A 56 -2.76 -12.93 12.86
C THR A 56 -4.12 -13.61 13.12
N LYS A 57 -4.70 -13.36 14.31
CA LYS A 57 -5.95 -13.99 14.76
C LYS A 57 -7.19 -13.36 14.12
N ASP A 58 -7.21 -12.03 14.02
CA ASP A 58 -8.34 -11.25 13.51
C ASP A 58 -8.14 -10.84 12.04
N ALA A 59 -8.99 -9.93 11.54
CA ALA A 59 -8.77 -9.29 10.25
C ALA A 59 -7.43 -8.51 10.30
N PRO A 60 -6.51 -8.71 9.33
CA PRO A 60 -5.21 -8.05 9.36
C PRO A 60 -5.36 -6.54 9.22
N THR A 61 -4.58 -5.79 10.00
CA THR A 61 -4.40 -4.36 9.79
C THR A 61 -3.46 -4.16 8.61
N ILE A 62 -3.99 -3.56 7.55
CA ILE A 62 -3.27 -3.25 6.30
C ILE A 62 -3.02 -1.75 6.24
N ALA A 63 -1.84 -1.33 5.78
CA ALA A 63 -1.51 0.06 5.48
C ALA A 63 -0.68 0.18 4.19
N VAL A 64 -0.68 1.37 3.59
CA VAL A 64 0.18 1.73 2.45
C VAL A 64 1.30 2.63 2.93
N LEU A 65 2.56 2.18 2.82
CA LEU A 65 3.74 3.00 3.12
C LEU A 65 4.11 3.85 1.91
N THR A 66 4.11 5.17 2.07
CA THR A 66 4.47 6.13 1.03
C THR A 66 5.73 6.91 1.40
N PRO A 67 6.56 7.32 0.41
CA PRO A 67 7.68 8.24 0.63
C PRO A 67 7.23 9.71 0.82
N GLY A 68 5.92 9.99 0.77
CA GLY A 68 5.35 11.32 1.00
C GLY A 68 5.05 12.11 -0.27
N SER A 69 4.54 13.33 -0.07
CA SER A 69 3.94 14.19 -1.11
C SER A 69 4.89 14.66 -2.20
N TYR A 70 6.21 14.63 -1.95
CA TYR A 70 7.22 15.00 -2.94
C TYR A 70 7.51 13.91 -3.97
N ASN A 71 6.91 12.72 -3.85
CA ASN A 71 7.02 11.66 -4.84
C ASN A 71 5.97 11.83 -5.96
N SER A 72 6.37 11.66 -7.22
CA SER A 72 5.49 11.85 -8.39
C SER A 72 4.29 10.90 -8.42
N ALA A 73 4.38 9.73 -7.80
CA ALA A 73 3.30 8.75 -7.71
C ALA A 73 2.46 8.88 -6.43
N TYR A 74 2.70 9.90 -5.60
CA TYR A 74 2.00 10.07 -4.32
C TYR A 74 0.47 10.07 -4.46
N PHE A 75 -0.06 10.72 -5.49
CA PHE A 75 -1.49 10.70 -5.80
C PHE A 75 -2.04 9.27 -5.91
N GLU A 76 -1.34 8.39 -6.62
CA GLU A 76 -1.76 7.00 -6.77
C GLU A 76 -1.69 6.24 -5.44
N HIS A 77 -0.69 6.52 -4.59
CA HIS A 77 -0.57 5.89 -3.28
C HIS A 77 -1.77 6.25 -2.40
N ALA A 78 -2.08 7.55 -2.34
CA ALA A 78 -3.21 8.07 -1.58
C ALA A 78 -4.54 7.55 -2.13
N PHE A 79 -4.73 7.58 -3.45
CA PHE A 79 -5.90 7.04 -4.12
C PHE A 79 -6.11 5.55 -3.81
N LEU A 80 -5.07 4.72 -3.92
CA LEU A 80 -5.19 3.30 -3.62
C LEU A 80 -5.48 3.04 -2.14
N ALA A 81 -4.85 3.79 -1.23
CA ALA A 81 -5.11 3.66 0.19
C ALA A 81 -6.57 3.97 0.52
N ASP A 82 -7.10 5.06 -0.04
CA ASP A 82 -8.48 5.50 0.11
C ASP A 82 -9.47 4.48 -0.47
N GLN A 83 -9.29 4.06 -1.73
CA GLN A 83 -10.17 3.09 -2.39
C GLN A 83 -10.13 1.70 -1.74
N MET A 84 -9.00 1.32 -1.15
CA MET A 84 -8.91 0.11 -0.33
C MET A 84 -9.53 0.31 1.06
N GLY A 85 -9.73 1.53 1.55
CA GLY A 85 -10.15 1.81 2.92
C GLY A 85 -9.09 1.40 3.95
N VAL A 86 -7.81 1.68 3.66
CA VAL A 86 -6.66 1.41 4.54
C VAL A 86 -5.90 2.71 4.84
N GLN A 87 -5.03 2.68 5.83
CA GLN A 87 -4.26 3.88 6.20
C GLN A 87 -3.14 4.14 5.20
N LEU A 88 -2.96 5.40 4.83
CA LEU A 88 -1.75 5.90 4.16
C LEU A 88 -0.81 6.41 5.24
N VAL A 89 0.41 5.89 5.28
CA VAL A 89 1.40 6.18 6.34
C VAL A 89 2.76 6.50 5.74
N GLU A 90 3.51 7.37 6.40
CA GLU A 90 4.92 7.64 6.14
C GLU A 90 5.79 6.93 7.19
N GLY A 91 7.10 6.78 6.92
CA GLY A 91 8.02 6.10 7.84
C GLY A 91 8.01 6.67 9.27
N GLN A 92 7.82 7.99 9.40
CA GLN A 92 7.75 8.69 10.70
C GLN A 92 6.50 8.36 11.54
N ASP A 93 5.43 7.87 10.90
CA ASP A 93 4.20 7.46 11.58
C ASP A 93 4.34 6.08 12.22
N LEU A 94 5.38 5.33 11.82
CA LEU A 94 5.58 3.93 12.17
C LEU A 94 6.75 3.76 13.14
N ARG A 95 6.64 2.76 14.02
CA ARG A 95 7.72 2.31 14.89
C ARG A 95 7.68 0.80 15.07
N VAL A 96 8.82 0.22 15.40
CA VAL A 96 8.87 -1.15 15.92
C VAL A 96 8.57 -1.10 17.42
N VAL A 97 7.53 -1.80 17.85
CA VAL A 97 7.07 -1.92 19.24
C VAL A 97 6.86 -3.41 19.52
N ASP A 98 7.53 -3.94 20.54
CA ASP A 98 7.42 -5.34 20.97
C ASP A 98 7.55 -6.36 19.81
N GLY A 99 8.51 -6.12 18.91
CA GLY A 99 8.79 -6.99 17.76
C GLY A 99 7.76 -6.93 16.63
N HIS A 100 6.89 -5.91 16.60
CA HIS A 100 5.91 -5.67 15.55
C HIS A 100 6.02 -4.24 15.02
N VAL A 101 5.66 -4.00 13.76
CA VAL A 101 5.49 -2.63 13.26
C VAL A 101 4.14 -2.10 13.72
N ALA A 102 4.12 -0.91 14.28
CA ALA A 102 2.91 -0.25 14.73
C ALA A 102 2.86 1.21 14.26
N MET A 103 1.66 1.63 13.88
CA MET A 103 1.33 3.00 13.52
C MET A 103 0.93 3.79 14.76
N ARG A 104 1.40 5.03 14.85
CA ARG A 104 0.98 5.97 15.89
C ARG A 104 -0.45 6.45 15.62
N THR A 105 -1.33 6.34 16.62
CA THR A 105 -2.68 6.92 16.62
C THR A 105 -2.83 7.86 17.83
N THR A 106 -3.99 8.51 17.92
CA THR A 106 -4.35 9.32 19.09
C THR A 106 -4.57 8.49 20.36
N GLU A 107 -4.92 7.21 20.22
CA GLU A 107 -5.21 6.29 21.33
C GLU A 107 -4.01 5.43 21.72
N GLY A 108 -2.92 5.48 20.94
CA GLY A 108 -1.71 4.69 21.19
C GLY A 108 -1.13 4.12 19.90
N TYR A 109 -0.33 3.08 20.03
CA TYR A 109 0.23 2.39 18.87
C TYR A 109 -0.71 1.26 18.43
N LYS A 110 -1.06 1.25 17.14
CA LYS A 110 -1.83 0.18 16.51
C LYS A 110 -0.94 -0.67 15.64
N GLN A 111 -0.86 -1.97 15.92
CA GLN A 111 -0.07 -2.91 15.13
C GLN A 111 -0.55 -2.96 13.66
N ILE A 112 0.41 -3.08 12.74
CA ILE A 112 0.21 -3.35 11.32
C ILE A 112 0.69 -4.78 11.03
N ASP A 113 -0.15 -5.55 10.34
CA ASP A 113 0.17 -6.93 9.94
C ASP A 113 0.72 -7.00 8.51
N VAL A 114 0.20 -6.15 7.61
CA VAL A 114 0.59 -6.10 6.20
C VAL A 114 0.86 -4.67 5.77
N LEU A 115 2.03 -4.42 5.19
CA LEU A 115 2.44 -3.09 4.74
C LEU A 115 2.70 -3.09 3.23
N TYR A 116 1.74 -2.55 2.48
CA TYR A 116 1.91 -2.37 1.04
C TYR A 116 2.87 -1.22 0.78
N ARG A 117 4.15 -1.55 0.59
CA ARG A 117 5.21 -0.56 0.39
C ARG A 117 5.18 0.06 -1.00
N ARG A 118 5.29 1.38 -1.04
CA ARG A 118 5.56 2.19 -2.24
C ARG A 118 6.89 2.93 -2.14
N VAL A 119 7.79 2.37 -1.33
CA VAL A 119 9.16 2.83 -1.07
C VAL A 119 10.13 1.75 -1.57
N ASP A 120 11.20 2.18 -2.22
CA ASP A 120 12.26 1.29 -2.70
C ASP A 120 13.03 0.65 -1.54
N ASP A 121 13.53 -0.58 -1.77
CA ASP A 121 14.20 -1.39 -0.75
C ASP A 121 15.33 -0.63 -0.06
N SER A 122 16.14 0.12 -0.82
CA SER A 122 17.29 0.86 -0.28
C SER A 122 16.90 1.90 0.78
N PHE A 123 15.65 2.35 0.78
CA PHE A 123 15.15 3.36 1.72
C PHE A 123 14.28 2.78 2.83
N LEU A 124 13.96 1.48 2.79
CA LEU A 124 12.94 0.85 3.66
C LEU A 124 13.39 0.71 5.13
N ASP A 125 14.67 0.47 5.37
CA ASP A 125 15.21 0.25 6.72
C ASP A 125 16.64 0.82 6.82
N PRO A 126 16.87 1.93 7.55
CA PRO A 126 18.20 2.50 7.71
C PRO A 126 19.17 1.63 8.52
N LEU A 127 18.68 0.63 9.27
CA LEU A 127 19.55 -0.30 9.99
C LEU A 127 20.07 -1.43 9.10
N THR A 128 19.42 -1.69 7.97
CA THR A 128 19.77 -2.76 7.04
C THR A 128 20.32 -2.23 5.71
N PHE A 129 19.80 -1.10 5.21
CA PHE A 129 20.09 -0.56 3.89
C PHE A 129 20.82 0.80 3.97
N ARG A 130 20.23 1.87 3.42
CA ARG A 130 20.84 3.20 3.44
C ARG A 130 20.66 3.84 4.82
N PRO A 131 21.76 4.09 5.57
CA PRO A 131 21.68 4.60 6.93
C PRO A 131 21.18 6.05 7.01
N ASP A 132 21.27 6.79 5.91
CA ASP A 132 20.76 8.16 5.77
C ASP A 132 19.29 8.21 5.32
N SER A 133 18.62 7.07 5.13
CA SER A 133 17.21 7.05 4.75
C SER A 133 16.31 7.57 5.87
N ALA A 134 15.44 8.52 5.52
CA ALA A 134 14.37 9.03 6.39
C ALA A 134 12.96 8.54 5.98
N LEU A 135 12.85 7.71 4.94
CA LEU A 135 11.55 7.30 4.36
C LEU A 135 11.03 5.97 4.95
N GLY A 136 11.94 5.16 5.48
CA GLY A 136 11.68 3.81 5.96
C GLY A 136 11.34 3.74 7.45
N VAL A 137 11.33 2.52 7.98
CA VAL A 137 11.08 2.23 9.38
C VAL A 137 12.29 1.49 9.96
N PRO A 138 13.05 2.07 10.89
CA PRO A 138 14.20 1.41 11.50
C PRO A 138 13.83 0.04 12.11
N GLY A 139 14.51 -1.02 11.66
CA GLY A 139 14.32 -2.38 12.18
C GLY A 139 13.15 -3.17 11.57
N ILE A 140 12.45 -2.63 10.57
CA ILE A 140 11.37 -3.36 9.89
C ILE A 140 11.84 -4.67 9.24
N MET A 141 13.10 -4.74 8.79
CA MET A 141 13.61 -5.97 8.19
C MET A 141 13.75 -7.10 9.21
N ASP A 142 14.01 -6.79 10.48
CA ASP A 142 14.06 -7.80 11.54
C ASP A 142 12.66 -8.31 11.88
N VAL A 143 11.66 -7.42 11.89
CA VAL A 143 10.24 -7.79 12.04
C VAL A 143 9.79 -8.69 10.88
N TYR A 144 10.17 -8.34 9.65
CA TYR A 144 9.87 -9.13 8.45
C TYR A 144 10.54 -10.52 8.51
N ARG A 145 11.83 -10.59 8.86
CA ARG A 145 12.56 -11.87 9.02
C ARG A 145 11.97 -12.75 10.11
N ALA A 146 11.45 -12.15 11.18
CA ALA A 146 10.76 -12.85 12.25
C ALA A 146 9.36 -13.36 11.82
N GLY A 147 8.85 -12.92 10.66
CA GLY A 147 7.53 -13.29 10.15
C GLY A 147 6.38 -12.55 10.83
N ASN A 148 6.65 -11.39 11.45
CA ASN A 148 5.66 -10.59 12.19
C ASN A 148 5.03 -9.47 11.35
N ILE A 149 5.46 -9.31 10.09
CA ILE A 149 4.89 -8.41 9.09
C ILE A 149 5.05 -9.03 7.70
N THR A 150 4.16 -8.68 6.77
CA THR A 150 4.30 -8.99 5.35
C THR A 150 4.28 -7.74 4.49
#